data_AF-A0A0F9J607-F1
#
_entry.id   AF-A0A0F9J607-F1
#
_cell.length_a   1.000
_cell.length_b   1.000
_cell.length_c   1.000
_cell.angle_alpha   90.00
_cell.angle_beta   90.00
_cell.angle_gamma   90.00
#
_symmetry.space_group_name_H-M   'P 1'
#
loop_
_entity.id
_entity.type
_entity.pdbx_description
1 polymer ?
#
loop_
_entity_poly.entity_id
_entity_poly.type
_entity_poly.pdbx_seq_one_letter_code
_entity_poly.pdbx_strand_id
1 'polypeptide(L)'
;MTEVSQEEFEKKLLEVVHKLSNIAKTQSYRFKNKWEDYLKLLNDKPHIVRNIPLDKEKFLTDIEYKIEVLKNVENAIVDGFYSIKSLLQTLYDIYFDSELFLKDFSEDDQLVLKYLAAKHILGNLIQYNKMDHESVPMKYNIMARNYTLIKLKGLTDTEILDNLKKLNITDIDIVGLNIIMKEVKAEGIITIKKNKNNNFYELKKELELSQEGKKKYNQVLQPLIDYPTGFWRSFYNIRELNVTPDETCVHREFLTKVLSKSATQGFSPTKFVFANLVKYYEKIKEGSN
;
A
#
# COMPACT_ATOMS: atom_id res chain seq x y z
N MET A 1 -13.14 9.43 22.19
CA MET A 1 -11.68 9.31 22.42
C MET A 1 -11.48 9.32 23.92
N THR A 2 -10.60 8.45 24.44
CA THR A 2 -10.32 8.39 25.87
C THR A 2 -9.36 9.51 26.23
N GLU A 3 -9.65 10.23 27.31
CA GLU A 3 -8.75 11.24 27.86
C GLU A 3 -7.55 10.57 28.53
N VAL A 4 -6.35 11.10 28.34
CA VAL A 4 -5.11 10.52 28.87
C VAL A 4 -4.17 11.61 29.38
N SER A 5 -3.48 11.30 30.48
CA SER A 5 -2.37 12.10 30.99
C SER A 5 -1.13 12.04 30.09
N GLN A 6 -0.15 12.92 30.35
CA GLN A 6 1.13 12.91 29.63
C GLN A 6 1.82 11.54 29.74
N GLU A 7 1.87 10.95 30.95
CA GLU A 7 2.51 9.65 31.18
C GLU A 7 1.80 8.51 30.42
N GLU A 8 0.47 8.51 30.43
CA GLU A 8 -0.32 7.52 29.69
C GLU A 8 -0.16 7.68 28.18
N PHE A 9 -0.10 8.91 27.68
CA PHE A 9 0.20 9.18 26.28
C PHE A 9 1.57 8.63 25.89
N GLU A 10 2.61 8.88 26.69
CA GLU A 10 3.96 8.41 26.39
C GLU A 10 4.07 6.89 26.40
N LYS A 11 3.38 6.22 27.33
CA LYS A 11 3.27 4.74 27.33
C LYS A 11 2.58 4.23 26.08
N LYS A 12 1.46 4.85 25.66
CA LYS A 12 0.77 4.49 24.41
C LYS A 12 1.64 4.72 23.18
N LEU A 13 2.39 5.82 23.15
CA LEU A 13 3.33 6.11 22.08
C LEU A 13 4.41 5.02 22.00
N LEU A 14 5.00 4.65 23.13
CA LEU A 14 5.98 3.57 23.21
C LEU A 14 5.39 2.23 22.72
N GLU A 15 4.17 1.87 23.12
CA GLU A 15 3.49 0.65 22.67
C GLU A 15 3.32 0.62 21.15
N VAL A 16 2.89 1.75 20.56
CA VAL A 16 2.72 1.87 19.11
C VAL A 16 4.06 1.81 18.40
N VAL A 17 5.08 2.52 18.86
CA VAL A 17 6.43 2.46 18.27
C VAL A 17 7.01 1.05 18.37
N HIS A 18 6.81 0.34 19.49
CA HIS A 18 7.23 -1.04 19.65
C HIS A 18 6.51 -1.98 18.69
N LYS A 19 5.19 -1.82 18.52
CA LYS A 19 4.40 -2.55 17.52
C LYS A 19 4.96 -2.34 16.11
N LEU A 20 5.21 -1.09 15.72
CA LEU A 20 5.74 -0.75 14.40
C LEU A 20 7.15 -1.30 14.20
N SER A 21 8.00 -1.22 15.22
CA SER A 21 9.34 -1.82 15.20
C SER A 21 9.30 -3.34 14.95
N ASN A 22 8.41 -4.06 15.64
CA ASN A 22 8.21 -5.49 15.41
C ASN A 22 7.67 -5.82 14.02
N ILE A 23 6.71 -5.03 13.51
CA ILE A 23 6.17 -5.20 12.15
C ILE A 23 7.27 -4.96 11.11
N ALA A 24 7.99 -3.83 11.20
CA ALA A 24 9.07 -3.51 10.28
C ALA A 24 10.12 -4.64 10.23
N LYS A 25 10.57 -5.13 11.39
CA LYS A 25 11.53 -6.23 11.47
C LYS A 25 11.00 -7.51 10.81
N THR A 26 9.79 -7.93 11.19
CA THR A 26 9.24 -9.23 10.77
C THR A 26 8.82 -9.23 9.30
N GLN A 27 8.17 -8.17 8.85
CA GLN A 27 7.66 -8.04 7.49
C GLN A 27 8.81 -7.82 6.50
N SER A 28 9.82 -7.02 6.85
CA SER A 28 11.03 -6.86 6.02
C SER A 28 11.77 -8.16 5.83
N TYR A 29 11.95 -8.94 6.89
CA TYR A 29 12.59 -10.24 6.80
C TYR A 29 11.82 -11.19 5.88
N ARG A 30 10.50 -11.28 6.05
CA ARG A 30 9.64 -12.13 5.20
C ARG A 30 9.69 -11.71 3.74
N PHE A 31 9.57 -10.41 3.47
CA PHE A 31 9.63 -9.87 2.11
C PHE A 31 10.99 -10.13 1.47
N LYS A 32 12.08 -9.79 2.18
CA LYS A 32 13.44 -10.02 1.70
C LYS A 32 13.71 -11.48 1.39
N ASN A 33 13.34 -12.41 2.29
CA ASN A 33 13.57 -13.83 2.03
C ASN A 33 12.81 -14.31 0.80
N LYS A 34 11.53 -13.93 0.65
CA LYS A 34 10.75 -14.33 -0.53
C LYS A 34 11.23 -13.67 -1.81
N TRP A 35 11.77 -12.46 -1.70
CA TRP A 35 12.45 -11.82 -2.80
C TRP A 35 13.71 -12.56 -3.20
N GLU A 36 14.55 -12.92 -2.22
CA GLU A 36 15.79 -13.66 -2.42
C GLU A 36 15.54 -15.04 -3.04
N ASP A 37 14.49 -15.72 -2.61
CA ASP A 37 14.07 -17.03 -3.13
C ASP A 37 13.70 -16.99 -4.63
N TYR A 38 13.13 -15.88 -5.12
CA TYR A 38 12.43 -15.89 -6.41
C TYR A 38 12.72 -14.71 -7.35
N LEU A 39 12.83 -13.48 -6.85
CA LEU A 39 12.99 -12.27 -7.66
C LEU A 39 14.43 -11.74 -7.73
N LYS A 40 15.36 -12.24 -6.89
CA LYS A 40 16.75 -11.76 -6.84
C LYS A 40 17.50 -11.82 -8.17
N LEU A 41 17.22 -12.83 -8.99
CA LEU A 41 17.84 -12.96 -10.32
C LEU A 41 17.41 -11.85 -11.29
N LEU A 42 16.25 -11.24 -11.04
CA LEU A 42 15.67 -10.19 -11.88
C LEU A 42 15.96 -8.80 -11.32
N ASN A 43 16.00 -8.67 -10.00
CA ASN A 43 16.34 -7.45 -9.29
C ASN A 43 17.01 -7.82 -7.97
N ASP A 44 18.30 -7.53 -7.83
CA ASP A 44 19.10 -7.89 -6.66
C ASP A 44 18.98 -6.88 -5.50
N LYS A 45 18.35 -5.72 -5.73
CA LYS A 45 18.28 -4.59 -4.80
C LYS A 45 16.84 -4.10 -4.62
N PRO A 46 15.94 -4.92 -4.02
CA PRO A 46 14.63 -4.43 -3.62
C PRO A 46 14.75 -3.31 -2.60
N HIS A 47 13.78 -2.40 -2.59
CA HIS A 47 13.60 -1.49 -1.46
C HIS A 47 13.06 -2.27 -0.25
N ILE A 48 13.77 -2.23 0.88
CA ILE A 48 13.40 -2.93 2.11
C ILE A 48 13.09 -1.90 3.20
N VAL A 49 12.10 -2.20 4.05
CA VAL A 49 11.78 -1.34 5.19
C VAL A 49 12.90 -1.42 6.22
N ARG A 50 13.42 -0.26 6.63
CA ARG A 50 14.47 -0.23 7.66
C ARG A 50 13.96 -0.78 8.98
N ASN A 51 14.89 -1.35 9.76
CA ASN A 51 14.61 -1.67 11.15
C ASN A 51 14.43 -0.38 11.96
N ILE A 52 13.58 -0.46 12.99
CA ILE A 52 13.39 0.62 13.97
C ILE A 52 13.97 0.09 15.29
N PRO A 53 15.25 0.38 15.63
CA PRO A 53 15.80 0.07 16.94
C PRO A 53 14.98 0.77 18.01
N LEU A 54 14.66 0.07 19.09
CA LEU A 54 13.91 0.62 20.20
C LEU A 54 14.49 0.10 21.50
N ASP A 55 14.91 1.05 22.33
CA ASP A 55 15.24 0.85 23.72
C ASP A 55 14.09 1.50 24.49
N LYS A 56 13.30 0.70 25.20
CA LYS A 56 12.06 1.16 25.81
C LYS A 56 12.32 2.16 26.94
N GLU A 57 13.41 1.98 27.68
CA GLU A 57 13.74 2.83 28.81
C GLU A 57 14.23 4.18 28.30
N LYS A 58 15.23 4.18 27.40
CA LYS A 58 15.72 5.42 26.78
C LYS A 58 14.63 6.17 26.04
N PHE A 59 13.69 5.46 25.40
CA PHE A 59 12.59 6.13 24.70
C PHE A 59 11.72 6.96 25.66
N LEU A 60 11.57 6.54 26.91
CA LEU A 60 10.79 7.30 27.90
C LEU A 60 11.61 8.40 28.56
N THR A 61 12.89 8.16 28.83
CA THR A 61 13.74 9.03 29.66
C THR A 61 14.58 10.04 28.89
N ASP A 62 14.88 9.78 27.62
CA ASP A 62 15.75 10.62 26.78
C ASP A 62 14.95 11.19 25.60
N ILE A 63 14.75 12.51 25.62
CA ILE A 63 13.99 13.21 24.59
C ILE A 63 14.70 13.22 23.23
N GLU A 64 16.04 13.24 23.18
CA GLU A 64 16.77 13.18 21.91
C GLU A 64 16.60 11.80 21.27
N TYR A 65 16.77 10.75 22.06
CA TYR A 65 16.55 9.39 21.60
C TYR A 65 15.09 9.17 21.16
N LYS A 66 14.11 9.70 21.90
CA LYS A 66 12.70 9.68 21.51
C LYS A 66 12.48 10.31 20.14
N ILE A 67 13.05 11.49 19.90
CA ILE A 67 12.99 12.18 18.60
C ILE A 67 13.65 11.34 17.48
N GLU A 68 14.83 10.77 17.73
CA GLU A 68 15.54 9.91 16.78
C GLU A 68 14.69 8.72 16.36
N VAL A 69 14.12 8.01 17.33
CA VAL A 69 13.25 6.85 17.08
C VAL A 69 12.02 7.26 16.26
N LEU A 70 11.38 8.38 16.58
CA LEU A 70 10.21 8.87 15.83
C LEU A 70 10.57 9.25 14.38
N LYS A 71 11.74 9.88 14.15
CA LYS A 71 12.28 10.12 12.80
C LYS A 71 12.52 8.80 12.06
N ASN A 72 13.01 7.79 12.76
CA ASN A 72 13.23 6.48 12.16
C ASN A 72 11.91 5.77 11.78
N VAL A 73 10.87 5.91 12.60
CA VAL A 73 9.51 5.45 12.26
C VAL A 73 8.99 6.19 11.02
N GLU A 74 9.13 7.52 10.95
CA GLU A 74 8.73 8.30 9.77
C GLU A 74 9.43 7.81 8.49
N ASN A 75 10.74 7.55 8.57
CA ASN A 75 11.48 7.02 7.44
C ASN A 75 11.03 5.60 7.05
N ALA A 76 10.73 4.73 8.02
CA ALA A 76 10.20 3.39 7.76
C ALA A 76 8.81 3.42 7.09
N ILE A 77 7.97 4.41 7.41
CA ILE A 77 6.70 4.68 6.72
C ILE A 77 6.95 4.97 5.24
N VAL A 78 7.97 5.76 4.92
CA VAL A 78 8.35 6.04 3.53
C VAL A 78 8.91 4.78 2.85
N ASP A 79 9.77 4.02 3.53
CA ASP A 79 10.30 2.78 2.97
C ASP A 79 9.20 1.77 2.64
N GLY A 80 8.18 1.66 3.49
CA GLY A 80 7.05 0.77 3.28
C GLY A 80 6.30 1.06 1.97
N PHE A 81 6.19 2.32 1.58
CA PHE A 81 5.65 2.72 0.28
C PHE A 81 6.58 2.27 -0.86
N TYR A 82 7.88 2.55 -0.75
CA TYR A 82 8.85 2.21 -1.79
C TYR A 82 9.10 0.70 -1.93
N SER A 83 8.93 -0.09 -0.87
CA SER A 83 8.95 -1.56 -0.96
C SER A 83 7.82 -2.10 -1.84
N ILE A 84 6.62 -1.53 -1.73
CA ILE A 84 5.48 -1.89 -2.59
C ILE A 84 5.74 -1.45 -4.03
N LYS A 85 6.27 -0.24 -4.22
CA LYS A 85 6.66 0.28 -5.53
C LYS A 85 7.71 -0.61 -6.21
N SER A 86 8.77 -0.95 -5.49
CA SER A 86 9.84 -1.83 -5.96
C SER A 86 9.30 -3.19 -6.39
N LEU A 87 8.33 -3.75 -5.66
CA LEU A 87 7.66 -4.99 -6.04
C LEU A 87 6.86 -4.82 -7.34
N LEU A 88 6.01 -3.80 -7.43
CA LEU A 88 5.18 -3.56 -8.62
C LEU A 88 6.04 -3.35 -9.87
N GLN A 89 7.07 -2.50 -9.78
CA GLN A 89 8.00 -2.27 -10.89
C GLN A 89 8.72 -3.58 -11.28
N THR A 90 9.21 -4.35 -10.31
CA THR A 90 9.87 -5.63 -10.63
C THR A 90 8.89 -6.62 -11.27
N LEU A 91 7.63 -6.64 -10.85
CA LEU A 91 6.61 -7.50 -11.44
C LEU A 91 6.29 -7.10 -12.89
N TYR A 92 5.99 -5.82 -13.13
CA TYR A 92 5.48 -5.34 -14.43
C TYR A 92 6.55 -4.95 -15.44
N ASP A 93 7.70 -4.47 -14.99
CA ASP A 93 8.76 -4.00 -15.89
C ASP A 93 9.76 -5.12 -16.25
N ILE A 94 9.80 -6.20 -15.46
CA ILE A 94 10.81 -7.26 -15.60
C ILE A 94 10.19 -8.66 -15.58
N TYR A 95 9.57 -9.05 -14.46
CA TYR A 95 9.18 -10.44 -14.23
C TYR A 95 8.14 -10.95 -15.21
N PHE A 96 7.08 -10.19 -15.50
CA PHE A 96 5.99 -10.63 -16.36
C PHE A 96 6.36 -10.79 -17.84
N ASP A 97 7.56 -10.37 -18.23
CA ASP A 97 8.13 -10.57 -19.56
C ASP A 97 9.43 -11.42 -19.51
N SER A 98 9.76 -12.00 -18.34
CA SER A 98 10.97 -12.80 -18.12
C SER A 98 10.81 -14.26 -18.53
N GLU A 99 11.91 -14.91 -18.92
CA GLU A 99 11.93 -16.36 -19.17
C GLU A 99 11.47 -17.18 -17.96
N LEU A 100 11.73 -16.69 -16.74
CA LEU A 100 11.30 -17.35 -15.51
C LEU A 100 9.78 -17.49 -15.48
N PHE A 101 9.06 -16.41 -15.80
CA PHE A 101 7.61 -16.39 -15.84
C PHE A 101 7.05 -17.24 -16.98
N LEU A 102 7.66 -17.16 -18.16
CA LEU A 102 7.25 -17.94 -19.34
C LEU A 102 7.39 -19.46 -19.11
N LYS A 103 8.42 -19.88 -18.35
CA LYS A 103 8.64 -21.30 -18.00
C LYS A 103 7.72 -21.78 -16.89
N ASP A 104 7.35 -20.90 -15.96
CA ASP A 104 6.60 -21.26 -14.76
C ASP A 104 5.08 -21.36 -14.97
N PHE A 105 4.53 -20.71 -16.01
CA PHE A 105 3.08 -20.59 -16.22
C PHE A 105 2.68 -20.81 -17.68
N SER A 106 1.46 -21.34 -17.89
CA SER A 106 0.85 -21.44 -19.22
C SER A 106 0.54 -20.05 -19.81
N GLU A 107 0.43 -19.90 -21.13
CA GLU A 107 0.08 -18.61 -21.76
C GLU A 107 -1.21 -17.99 -21.19
N ASP A 108 -2.22 -18.84 -20.94
CA ASP A 108 -3.48 -18.45 -20.31
C ASP A 108 -3.27 -17.92 -18.88
N ASP A 109 -2.48 -18.62 -18.06
CA ASP A 109 -2.18 -18.20 -16.69
C ASP A 109 -1.29 -16.95 -16.67
N GLN A 110 -0.35 -16.84 -17.60
CA GLN A 110 0.53 -15.69 -17.72
C GLN A 110 -0.28 -14.42 -17.92
N LEU A 111 -1.26 -14.45 -18.82
CA LEU A 111 -2.16 -13.32 -19.05
C LEU A 111 -2.99 -13.00 -17.81
N VAL A 112 -3.63 -14.02 -17.21
CA VAL A 112 -4.49 -13.84 -16.03
C VAL A 112 -3.70 -13.27 -14.85
N LEU A 113 -2.45 -13.70 -14.63
CA LEU A 113 -1.62 -13.29 -13.51
C LEU A 113 -1.30 -11.79 -13.52
N LYS A 114 -1.10 -11.18 -14.69
CA LYS A 114 -0.87 -9.73 -14.79
C LYS A 114 -2.08 -8.96 -14.23
N TYR A 115 -3.30 -9.34 -14.62
CA TYR A 115 -4.53 -8.75 -14.07
C TYR A 115 -4.78 -9.09 -12.60
N LEU A 116 -4.51 -10.34 -12.21
CA LEU A 116 -4.72 -10.82 -10.86
C LEU A 116 -3.83 -10.07 -9.87
N ALA A 117 -2.53 -9.89 -10.18
CA ALA A 117 -1.61 -9.14 -9.34
C ALA A 117 -2.06 -7.68 -9.16
N ALA A 118 -2.48 -7.02 -10.25
CA ALA A 118 -3.01 -5.65 -10.19
C ALA A 118 -4.24 -5.57 -9.27
N LYS A 119 -5.21 -6.46 -9.49
CA LYS A 119 -6.44 -6.52 -8.70
C LYS A 119 -6.14 -6.77 -7.23
N HIS A 120 -5.24 -7.69 -6.91
CA HIS A 120 -4.88 -8.04 -5.53
C HIS A 120 -4.15 -6.92 -4.81
N ILE A 121 -3.23 -6.22 -5.47
CA ILE A 121 -2.46 -5.15 -4.83
C ILE A 121 -3.23 -3.83 -4.91
N LEU A 122 -3.46 -3.31 -6.11
CA LEU A 122 -4.03 -1.98 -6.33
C LEU A 122 -5.52 -1.90 -6.00
N GLY A 123 -6.26 -2.98 -6.23
CA GLY A 123 -7.68 -3.06 -5.86
C GLY A 123 -7.90 -3.00 -4.34
N ASN A 124 -6.97 -3.58 -3.56
CA ASN A 124 -7.01 -3.55 -2.10
C ASN A 124 -6.35 -2.30 -1.50
N LEU A 125 -5.38 -1.71 -2.19
CA LEU A 125 -4.60 -0.55 -1.72
C LEU A 125 -4.95 0.73 -2.47
N ILE A 126 -6.23 1.13 -2.39
CA ILE A 126 -6.74 2.34 -3.05
C ILE A 126 -5.93 3.60 -2.69
N GLN A 127 -5.50 3.73 -1.42
CA GLN A 127 -4.68 4.87 -1.00
C GLN A 127 -3.28 4.85 -1.62
N TYR A 128 -2.67 3.68 -1.79
CA TYR A 128 -1.41 3.54 -2.51
C TYR A 128 -1.60 3.94 -3.97
N ASN A 129 -2.63 3.40 -4.63
CA ASN A 129 -2.86 3.66 -6.05
C ASN A 129 -3.16 5.15 -6.34
N LYS A 130 -3.79 5.86 -5.41
CA LYS A 130 -3.96 7.32 -5.47
C LYS A 130 -2.64 8.11 -5.49
N MET A 131 -1.57 7.52 -4.94
CA MET A 131 -0.26 8.14 -4.81
C MET A 131 0.69 7.71 -5.93
N ASP A 132 0.54 6.49 -6.45
CA ASP A 132 1.43 5.91 -7.46
C ASP A 132 0.64 4.98 -8.39
N HIS A 133 0.32 5.50 -9.57
CA HIS A 133 -0.33 4.74 -10.66
C HIS A 133 0.63 4.43 -11.81
N GLU A 134 1.84 5.00 -11.81
CA GLU A 134 2.83 4.85 -12.89
C GLU A 134 3.58 3.51 -12.85
N SER A 135 3.70 2.88 -11.68
CA SER A 135 4.41 1.60 -11.52
C SER A 135 3.70 0.40 -12.14
N VAL A 136 2.50 0.61 -12.69
CA VAL A 136 1.68 -0.45 -13.30
C VAL A 136 1.01 0.11 -14.57
N PRO A 137 1.07 -0.58 -15.72
CA PRO A 137 0.43 -0.12 -16.94
C PRO A 137 -1.06 0.18 -16.74
N MET A 138 -1.54 1.24 -17.40
CA MET A 138 -2.85 1.83 -17.14
C MET A 138 -4.03 0.86 -17.28
N LYS A 139 -3.95 -0.09 -18.22
CA LYS A 139 -4.99 -1.12 -18.40
C LYS A 139 -5.22 -1.96 -17.15
N TYR A 140 -4.15 -2.29 -16.43
CA TYR A 140 -4.21 -3.06 -15.20
C TYR A 140 -4.73 -2.20 -14.03
N ASN A 141 -4.39 -0.91 -14.00
CA ASN A 141 -4.96 0.06 -13.06
C ASN A 141 -6.49 0.17 -13.21
N ILE A 142 -6.96 0.34 -14.44
CA ILE A 142 -8.39 0.42 -14.77
C ILE A 142 -9.10 -0.86 -14.32
N MET A 143 -8.55 -2.03 -14.68
CA MET A 143 -9.17 -3.30 -14.32
C MET A 143 -9.10 -3.54 -12.81
N ALA A 144 -7.98 -3.29 -12.13
CA ALA A 144 -7.88 -3.48 -10.69
C ALA A 144 -8.95 -2.69 -9.92
N ARG A 145 -9.24 -1.45 -10.36
CA ARG A 145 -10.23 -0.59 -9.72
C ARG A 145 -11.66 -1.00 -10.01
N ASN A 146 -11.94 -1.46 -11.24
CA ASN A 146 -13.29 -1.64 -11.74
C ASN A 146 -13.74 -3.11 -11.82
N TYR A 147 -12.82 -4.07 -11.67
CA TYR A 147 -13.05 -5.50 -11.89
C TYR A 147 -14.31 -6.01 -11.21
N THR A 148 -14.47 -5.75 -9.90
CA THR A 148 -15.61 -6.26 -9.13
C THR A 148 -16.94 -5.73 -9.66
N LEU A 149 -17.00 -4.46 -10.04
CA LEU A 149 -18.23 -3.88 -10.57
C LEU A 149 -18.52 -4.35 -12.01
N ILE A 150 -17.48 -4.47 -12.85
CA ILE A 150 -17.59 -5.06 -14.19
C ILE A 150 -18.10 -6.50 -14.11
N LYS A 151 -17.60 -7.28 -13.15
CA LYS A 151 -18.05 -8.66 -12.89
C LYS A 151 -19.52 -8.71 -12.49
N LEU A 152 -19.95 -7.86 -11.58
CA LEU A 152 -21.29 -7.96 -10.96
C LEU A 152 -22.40 -7.40 -11.85
N LYS A 153 -22.15 -6.27 -12.50
CA LYS A 153 -23.21 -5.52 -13.21
C LYS A 153 -22.76 -4.88 -14.52
N GLY A 154 -21.52 -5.08 -14.95
CA GLY A 154 -20.92 -4.30 -16.02
C GLY A 154 -20.74 -2.82 -15.66
N LEU A 155 -20.04 -2.06 -16.51
CA LEU A 155 -19.85 -0.61 -16.34
C LEU A 155 -19.86 0.12 -17.68
N THR A 156 -20.26 1.39 -17.64
CA THR A 156 -20.13 2.33 -18.76
C THR A 156 -18.79 3.09 -18.74
N ASP A 157 -18.45 3.73 -19.87
CA ASP A 157 -17.31 4.66 -19.97
C ASP A 157 -17.27 5.68 -18.82
N THR A 158 -18.40 6.36 -18.60
CA THR A 158 -18.53 7.39 -17.58
C THR A 158 -18.30 6.85 -16.17
N GLU A 159 -18.85 5.68 -15.84
CA GLU A 159 -18.63 5.07 -14.53
C GLU A 159 -17.17 4.68 -14.29
N ILE A 160 -16.48 4.17 -15.32
CA ILE A 160 -15.05 3.86 -15.23
C ILE A 160 -14.25 5.13 -15.01
N LEU A 161 -14.46 6.18 -15.81
CA LEU A 161 -13.75 7.46 -15.67
C LEU A 161 -13.98 8.08 -14.28
N ASP A 162 -15.20 8.04 -13.75
CA ASP A 162 -15.49 8.56 -12.41
C ASP A 162 -14.80 7.75 -11.31
N ASN A 163 -14.59 6.45 -11.52
CA ASN A 163 -13.80 5.63 -10.62
C ASN A 163 -12.29 5.89 -10.71
N LEU A 164 -11.78 6.29 -11.89
CA LEU A 164 -10.38 6.69 -12.10
C LEU A 164 -10.08 8.06 -11.48
N LYS A 165 -11.01 9.02 -11.56
CA LYS A 165 -10.90 10.30 -10.86
C LYS A 165 -10.73 10.11 -9.35
N LYS A 166 -11.40 9.11 -8.76
CA LYS A 166 -11.22 8.75 -7.34
C LYS A 166 -9.82 8.22 -7.04
N LEU A 167 -9.00 7.89 -8.03
CA LEU A 167 -7.60 7.50 -7.91
C LEU A 167 -6.63 8.62 -8.30
N ASN A 168 -7.13 9.85 -8.51
CA ASN A 168 -6.35 10.97 -9.07
C ASN A 168 -5.81 10.71 -10.49
N ILE A 169 -6.41 9.78 -11.23
CA ILE A 169 -6.12 9.57 -12.66
C ILE A 169 -7.15 10.40 -13.44
N THR A 170 -6.73 11.55 -13.94
CA THR A 170 -7.61 12.57 -14.57
C THR A 170 -7.21 12.93 -16.00
N ASP A 171 -6.10 12.39 -16.48
CA ASP A 171 -5.48 12.60 -17.78
C ASP A 171 -6.06 11.69 -18.88
N ILE A 172 -6.92 10.74 -18.52
CA ILE A 172 -7.59 9.83 -19.45
C ILE A 172 -8.98 10.35 -19.80
N ASP A 173 -9.19 10.61 -21.07
CA ASP A 173 -10.50 10.92 -21.62
C ASP A 173 -11.23 9.66 -22.13
N ILE A 174 -12.43 9.84 -22.69
CA ILE A 174 -13.24 8.75 -23.24
C ILE A 174 -12.51 8.03 -24.39
N VAL A 175 -11.75 8.77 -25.22
CA VAL A 175 -11.06 8.20 -26.37
C VAL A 175 -9.91 7.31 -25.90
N GLY A 176 -9.08 7.81 -24.98
CA GLY A 176 -8.00 7.06 -24.35
C GLY A 176 -8.52 5.83 -23.61
N LEU A 177 -9.59 5.96 -22.82
CA LEU A 177 -10.23 4.81 -22.17
C LEU A 177 -10.66 3.76 -23.19
N ASN A 178 -11.30 4.18 -24.29
CA ASN A 178 -11.78 3.27 -25.32
C ASN A 178 -10.65 2.52 -26.03
N ILE A 179 -9.49 3.15 -26.23
CA ILE A 179 -8.30 2.48 -26.77
C ILE A 179 -7.86 1.39 -25.80
N ILE A 180 -7.65 1.74 -24.53
CA ILE A 180 -7.17 0.80 -23.51
C ILE A 180 -8.16 -0.38 -23.34
N MET A 181 -9.46 -0.11 -23.27
CA MET A 181 -10.45 -1.17 -23.09
C MET A 181 -10.57 -2.10 -24.31
N LYS A 182 -10.26 -1.62 -25.52
CA LYS A 182 -10.15 -2.49 -26.71
C LYS A 182 -8.97 -3.45 -26.58
N GLU A 183 -7.85 -3.04 -25.98
CA GLU A 183 -6.73 -3.94 -25.67
C GLU A 183 -7.17 -5.02 -24.67
N VAL A 184 -7.82 -4.63 -23.58
CA VAL A 184 -8.35 -5.58 -22.58
C VAL A 184 -9.37 -6.56 -23.20
N LYS A 185 -10.17 -6.11 -24.16
CA LYS A 185 -11.06 -6.97 -24.95
C LYS A 185 -10.29 -7.93 -25.86
N ALA A 186 -9.23 -7.46 -26.54
CA ALA A 186 -8.41 -8.29 -27.41
C ALA A 186 -7.72 -9.42 -26.64
N GLU A 187 -7.35 -9.15 -25.39
CA GLU A 187 -6.86 -10.14 -24.42
C GLU A 187 -7.97 -11.06 -23.87
N GLY A 188 -9.22 -10.87 -24.28
CA GLY A 188 -10.33 -11.76 -23.93
C GLY A 188 -10.82 -11.65 -22.48
N ILE A 189 -10.41 -10.62 -21.73
CA ILE A 189 -10.82 -10.43 -20.33
C ILE A 189 -12.26 -9.88 -20.24
N ILE A 190 -12.62 -8.98 -21.16
CA ILE A 190 -13.94 -8.33 -21.19
C ILE A 190 -14.62 -8.47 -22.54
N THR A 191 -15.92 -8.22 -22.57
CA THR A 191 -16.65 -7.88 -23.78
C THR A 191 -17.01 -6.40 -23.78
N ILE A 192 -17.18 -5.83 -24.98
CA ILE A 192 -17.63 -4.45 -25.17
C ILE A 192 -18.91 -4.50 -25.99
N LYS A 193 -20.01 -4.03 -25.41
CA LYS A 193 -21.31 -3.82 -26.07
C LYS A 193 -21.53 -2.32 -26.26
N LYS A 194 -22.11 -1.91 -27.37
CA LYS A 194 -22.59 -0.52 -27.52
C LYS A 194 -23.97 -0.40 -26.89
N ASN A 195 -24.14 0.58 -25.99
CA ASN A 195 -25.43 0.97 -25.45
C ASN A 195 -25.64 2.47 -25.71
N LYS A 196 -26.45 2.78 -26.73
CA LYS A 196 -26.65 4.15 -27.24
C LYS A 196 -25.31 4.79 -27.63
N ASN A 197 -24.91 5.86 -26.93
CA ASN A 197 -23.70 6.63 -27.19
C ASN A 197 -22.48 6.15 -26.38
N ASN A 198 -22.65 5.20 -25.45
CA ASN A 198 -21.59 4.74 -24.56
C ASN A 198 -21.24 3.27 -24.83
N ASN A 199 -19.99 2.92 -24.55
CA ASN A 199 -19.62 1.52 -24.41
C ASN A 199 -20.05 0.98 -23.05
N PHE A 200 -20.38 -0.30 -23.04
CA PHE A 200 -20.74 -1.07 -21.87
C PHE A 200 -19.83 -2.29 -21.78
N TYR A 201 -19.11 -2.39 -20.66
CA TYR A 201 -18.05 -3.36 -20.42
C TYR A 201 -18.54 -4.44 -19.47
N GLU A 202 -18.46 -5.69 -19.88
CA GLU A 202 -18.82 -6.86 -19.07
C GLU A 202 -17.66 -7.82 -18.99
N LEU A 203 -17.53 -8.53 -17.86
CA LEU A 203 -16.49 -9.54 -17.70
C LEU A 203 -16.77 -10.72 -18.65
N LYS A 204 -15.78 -11.10 -19.46
CA LYS A 204 -15.88 -12.26 -20.36
C LYS A 204 -15.38 -13.54 -19.69
N LYS A 205 -14.25 -13.44 -18.98
CA LYS A 205 -13.58 -14.55 -18.28
C LYS A 205 -13.20 -14.08 -16.87
N GLU A 206 -13.45 -14.92 -15.88
CA GLU A 206 -12.96 -14.66 -14.53
C GLU A 206 -11.44 -14.74 -14.47
N LEU A 207 -10.82 -13.95 -13.59
CA LEU A 207 -9.39 -14.02 -13.31
C LEU A 207 -9.10 -15.24 -12.43
N GLU A 208 -9.25 -16.42 -13.01
CA GLU A 208 -8.98 -17.72 -12.39
C GLU A 208 -7.81 -18.38 -13.10
N LEU A 209 -6.87 -18.88 -12.31
CA LEU A 209 -5.73 -19.66 -12.78
C LEU A 209 -6.16 -21.13 -12.96
N SER A 210 -5.45 -21.83 -13.83
CA SER A 210 -5.47 -23.30 -13.87
C SER A 210 -5.07 -23.89 -12.51
N GLN A 211 -5.32 -25.19 -12.29
CA GLN A 211 -4.95 -25.83 -11.01
C GLN A 211 -3.44 -25.84 -10.81
N GLU A 212 -2.69 -26.13 -11.87
CA GLU A 212 -1.24 -26.09 -11.92
C GLU A 212 -0.72 -24.67 -11.69
N GLY A 213 -1.28 -23.69 -12.41
CA GLY A 213 -0.96 -22.28 -12.27
C GLY A 213 -1.22 -21.77 -10.85
N LYS A 214 -2.35 -22.15 -10.23
CA LYS A 214 -2.68 -21.80 -8.85
C LYS A 214 -1.70 -22.42 -7.86
N LYS A 215 -1.33 -23.69 -8.03
CA LYS A 215 -0.33 -24.36 -7.17
C LYS A 215 1.00 -23.64 -7.23
N LYS A 216 1.47 -23.32 -8.44
CA LYS A 216 2.73 -22.60 -8.64
C LYS A 216 2.66 -21.18 -8.08
N TYR A 217 1.59 -20.44 -8.37
CA TYR A 217 1.33 -19.10 -7.83
C TYR A 217 1.41 -19.08 -6.31
N ASN A 218 0.73 -20.00 -5.63
CA ASN A 218 0.73 -20.08 -4.16
C ASN A 218 2.13 -20.33 -3.58
N GLN A 219 2.97 -21.08 -4.29
CA GLN A 219 4.32 -21.40 -3.85
C GLN A 219 5.28 -20.21 -4.00
N VAL A 220 5.20 -19.49 -5.12
CA VAL A 220 6.25 -18.53 -5.50
C VAL A 220 5.80 -17.07 -5.43
N LEU A 221 4.62 -16.73 -5.94
CA LEU A 221 4.17 -15.35 -6.11
C LEU A 221 3.26 -14.87 -4.99
N GLN A 222 2.37 -15.73 -4.46
CA GLN A 222 1.37 -15.33 -3.47
C GLN A 222 1.98 -14.62 -2.26
N PRO A 223 3.08 -15.10 -1.64
CA PRO A 223 3.67 -14.42 -0.50
C PRO A 223 4.11 -12.97 -0.80
N LEU A 224 4.58 -12.73 -2.03
CA LEU A 224 4.99 -11.41 -2.50
C LEU A 224 3.77 -10.53 -2.82
N ILE A 225 2.73 -11.08 -3.44
CA ILE A 225 1.52 -10.34 -3.82
C ILE A 225 0.63 -10.01 -2.62
N ASP A 226 0.58 -10.88 -1.60
CA ASP A 226 -0.21 -10.64 -0.39
C ASP A 226 0.53 -9.70 0.59
N TYR A 227 1.86 -9.62 0.51
CA TYR A 227 2.69 -8.79 1.38
C TYR A 227 2.25 -7.32 1.42
N PRO A 228 2.07 -6.59 0.29
CA PRO A 228 1.65 -5.19 0.30
C PRO A 228 0.40 -4.95 1.14
N THR A 229 -0.62 -5.80 0.98
CA THR A 229 -1.89 -5.65 1.71
C THR A 229 -1.71 -5.93 3.20
N GLY A 230 -1.00 -7.00 3.55
CA GLY A 230 -0.71 -7.36 4.94
C GLY A 230 0.12 -6.29 5.65
N PHE A 231 1.19 -5.81 5.02
CA PHE A 231 2.05 -4.76 5.53
C PHE A 231 1.25 -3.45 5.68
N TRP A 232 0.55 -3.01 4.64
CA TRP A 232 -0.19 -1.74 4.69
C TRP A 232 -1.25 -1.72 5.79
N ARG A 233 -1.99 -2.83 5.94
CA ARG A 233 -3.06 -2.93 6.94
C ARG A 233 -2.55 -2.97 8.37
N SER A 234 -1.33 -3.44 8.59
CA SER A 234 -0.75 -3.55 9.93
C SER A 234 0.10 -2.32 10.28
N PHE A 235 1.02 -1.93 9.41
CA PHE A 235 2.01 -0.88 9.68
C PHE A 235 1.40 0.53 9.70
N TYR A 236 0.45 0.84 8.81
CA TYR A 236 -0.19 2.16 8.78
C TYR A 236 -1.46 2.26 9.64
N ASN A 237 -1.66 1.31 10.55
CA ASN A 237 -2.74 1.36 11.54
C ASN A 237 -2.18 1.78 12.88
N ILE A 238 -2.42 3.04 13.25
CA ILE A 238 -1.92 3.66 14.49
C ILE A 238 -3.06 4.20 15.35
N ARG A 239 -4.26 3.62 15.21
CA ARG A 239 -5.49 4.08 15.88
C ARG A 239 -5.39 4.09 17.40
N GLU A 240 -4.46 3.36 17.98
CA GLU A 240 -4.18 3.37 19.41
C GLU A 240 -3.68 4.74 19.89
N LEU A 241 -3.16 5.58 18.99
CA LEU A 241 -2.82 6.99 19.25
C LEU A 241 -4.01 7.96 19.14
N ASN A 242 -5.22 7.48 18.82
CA ASN A 242 -6.42 8.32 18.72
C ASN A 242 -7.02 8.58 20.12
N VAL A 243 -6.29 9.34 20.92
CA VAL A 243 -6.62 9.71 22.31
C VAL A 243 -6.74 11.23 22.45
N THR A 244 -7.35 11.67 23.55
CA THR A 244 -7.45 13.10 23.89
C THR A 244 -6.46 13.41 25.02
N PRO A 245 -5.39 14.17 24.78
CA PRO A 245 -4.53 14.65 25.85
C PRO A 245 -5.30 15.54 26.85
N ASP A 246 -5.09 15.31 28.15
CA ASP A 246 -5.65 16.12 29.22
C ASP A 246 -4.90 17.46 29.40
N GLU A 247 -5.26 18.21 30.43
CA GLU A 247 -4.66 19.52 30.75
C GLU A 247 -3.20 19.46 31.19
N THR A 248 -2.71 18.28 31.60
CA THR A 248 -1.32 18.10 32.05
C THR A 248 -0.34 18.02 30.87
N CYS A 249 -0.84 17.78 29.67
CA CYS A 249 -0.02 17.58 28.48
C CYS A 249 0.54 18.91 27.94
N VAL A 250 1.86 19.03 27.84
CA VAL A 250 2.52 20.20 27.26
C VAL A 250 2.06 20.36 25.81
N HIS A 251 1.75 21.60 25.38
CA HIS A 251 1.23 21.92 24.06
C HIS A 251 -0.01 21.09 23.65
N ARG A 252 -0.90 20.80 24.61
CA ARG A 252 -2.14 20.03 24.46
C ARG A 252 -2.88 20.25 23.13
N GLU A 253 -3.20 21.48 22.77
CA GLU A 253 -3.98 21.78 21.56
C GLU A 253 -3.32 21.26 20.27
N PHE A 254 -2.00 21.44 20.16
CA PHE A 254 -1.23 20.93 19.03
C PHE A 254 -1.25 19.40 19.03
N LEU A 255 -0.99 18.78 20.18
CA LEU A 255 -0.97 17.32 20.31
C LEU A 255 -2.34 16.72 19.96
N THR A 256 -3.44 17.27 20.47
CA THR A 256 -4.82 16.86 20.14
C THR A 256 -5.08 16.90 18.64
N LYS A 257 -4.68 17.99 17.97
CA LYS A 257 -4.82 18.13 16.50
C LYS A 257 -4.05 17.03 15.76
N VAL A 258 -2.83 16.73 16.20
CA VAL A 258 -2.00 15.67 15.61
C VAL A 258 -2.64 14.30 15.81
N LEU A 259 -2.97 13.94 17.04
CA LEU A 259 -3.50 12.63 17.41
C LEU A 259 -4.87 12.31 16.79
N SER A 260 -5.70 13.33 16.54
CA SER A 260 -6.98 13.15 15.84
C SER A 260 -6.85 12.53 14.44
N LYS A 261 -5.69 12.69 13.78
CA LYS A 261 -5.42 12.08 12.47
C LYS A 261 -5.21 10.57 12.54
N SER A 262 -4.87 10.03 13.72
CA SER A 262 -4.72 8.60 13.96
C SER A 262 -6.03 7.82 13.83
N ALA A 263 -7.19 8.49 13.84
CA ALA A 263 -8.49 7.85 13.59
C ALA A 263 -8.57 7.21 12.19
N THR A 264 -7.85 7.78 11.21
CA THR A 264 -7.84 7.29 9.83
C THR A 264 -6.61 6.42 9.60
N GLN A 265 -6.81 5.22 9.05
CA GLN A 265 -5.74 4.31 8.68
C GLN A 265 -5.15 4.68 7.31
N GLY A 266 -3.82 4.55 7.19
CA GLY A 266 -3.12 4.63 5.90
C GLY A 266 -1.90 5.54 5.91
N PHE A 267 -1.23 5.64 4.76
CA PHE A 267 0.07 6.30 4.63
C PHE A 267 0.03 7.77 5.07
N SER A 268 -0.83 8.59 4.46
CA SER A 268 -0.82 10.04 4.70
C SER A 268 -1.14 10.40 6.15
N PRO A 269 -2.17 9.82 6.81
CA PRO A 269 -2.41 10.05 8.23
C PRO A 269 -1.24 9.61 9.11
N THR A 270 -0.68 8.42 8.87
CA THR A 270 0.42 7.88 9.70
C THR A 270 1.68 8.74 9.57
N LYS A 271 2.06 9.10 8.34
CA LYS A 271 3.18 10.00 8.06
C LYS A 271 2.97 11.35 8.74
N PHE A 272 1.77 11.92 8.63
CA PHE A 272 1.44 13.19 9.27
C PHE A 272 1.60 13.13 10.79
N VAL A 273 1.11 12.08 11.44
CA VAL A 273 1.18 11.94 12.89
C VAL A 273 2.64 11.89 13.34
N PHE A 274 3.46 10.99 12.79
CA PHE A 274 4.85 10.86 13.23
C PHE A 274 5.71 12.10 12.91
N ALA A 275 5.55 12.70 11.74
CA ALA A 275 6.28 13.93 11.40
C ALA A 275 5.96 15.08 12.36
N ASN A 276 4.73 15.16 12.88
CA ASN A 276 4.35 16.19 13.85
C ASN A 276 4.64 15.79 15.30
N LEU A 277 4.73 14.49 15.63
CA LEU A 277 5.25 14.05 16.92
C LEU A 277 6.74 14.35 17.06
N VAL A 278 7.52 14.25 15.98
CA VAL A 278 8.91 14.74 15.95
C VAL A 278 8.96 16.22 16.33
N LYS A 279 8.18 17.06 15.63
CA LYS A 279 8.10 18.51 15.92
C LYS A 279 7.63 18.82 17.35
N TYR A 280 6.68 18.02 17.85
CA TYR A 280 6.18 18.15 19.21
C TYR A 280 7.30 18.01 20.24
N TYR A 281 8.09 16.95 20.14
CA TYR A 281 9.19 16.71 21.08
C TYR A 281 10.40 17.63 20.84
N GLU A 282 10.67 18.03 19.60
CA GLU A 282 11.67 19.08 19.31
C GLU A 282 11.32 20.39 20.04
N LYS A 283 10.04 20.79 20.03
CA LYS A 283 9.58 21.98 20.75
C LYS A 283 9.67 21.84 22.28
N ILE A 284 9.35 20.65 22.83
CA ILE A 284 9.51 20.40 24.28
C ILE A 284 10.99 20.51 24.68
N LYS A 285 11.89 19.97 23.86
CA LYS A 285 13.33 20.05 24.08
C LYS A 285 13.81 21.51 24.09
N GLU A 286 13.38 22.32 23.13
CA GLU A 286 13.73 23.75 23.06
C GLU A 286 13.24 24.54 24.28
N GLY A 287 12.07 24.21 24.83
CA GLY A 287 11.52 24.86 26.02
C GLY A 287 12.06 24.34 27.35
N SER A 288 12.90 23.31 27.34
CA SER A 288 13.54 22.71 28.54
C SER A 288 15.00 23.18 28.72
N ASN A 289 15.54 23.94 27.77
CA ASN A 289 16.84 24.62 27.83
C ASN A 289 16.68 26.09 28.22
#